data_AF-A0A5D3AN83-F1
#
_entry.id   AF-A0A5D3AN83-F1
#
_cell.length_a   1.000
_cell.length_b   1.000
_cell.length_c   1.000
_cell.angle_alpha   90.00
_cell.angle_beta   90.00
_cell.angle_gamma   90.00
#
_symmetry.space_group_name_H-M   'P 1'
#
loop_
_entity.id
_entity.type
_entity.pdbx_description
1 polymer ?
#
loop_
_entity_poly.entity_id
_entity_poly.type
_entity_poly.pdbx_seq_one_letter_code
_entity_poly.pdbx_strand_id
1 'polypeptide(L)'
;MRGADGKRLPWWLNTRTLTSHIFFGPYVILPLLAAGTWLGGILALLILWVVAGKPRYKSDEASVVFISDVGATHQTLFICICACVAAFYISSLVAMRWLRHISRLPADMRRREIFFNWAAIFWCVVGSIGLILLSAFNAFSHGTVHWIMTVVFVVGVAISAACHCIEVLCLHHEHPDRKSLRRNSIIKAVIVVFAIALAISFGACYGVCRGNSGAYKSHSADTCNTITSAAASLEWAVAFVLSFYFLTLVADLWPAGKSSPRYMRQVAKWQERHGEGHDFTGRRAFKMHPERWQDREKVMQEEMLARNNPRKHSPPRYPEAAHPAAGYGAGIAATSSDNMVMGQVNQAPAAYSNVPPGAAPAAGGYNPGAASGAYGSAQGPYAAAAGYSSNGYPTHAYMPQDNQSMSTVEGDLPRASMAGSEVPMVRQAA
;
A
#
# COMPACT_ATOMS: atom_id res chain seq x y z
N MET A 1 8.42 17.69 -21.84
CA MET A 1 8.67 19.15 -21.92
C MET A 1 9.81 19.37 -22.89
N ARG A 2 9.70 20.36 -23.77
CA ARG A 2 10.78 20.82 -24.65
C ARG A 2 11.19 22.22 -24.18
N GLY A 3 12.48 22.52 -24.19
CA GLY A 3 13.02 23.87 -23.95
C GLY A 3 12.67 24.81 -25.10
N ALA A 4 12.96 26.10 -24.91
CA ALA A 4 12.79 27.11 -25.96
C ALA A 4 13.70 26.82 -27.17
N ASP A 5 14.81 26.14 -26.92
CA ASP A 5 15.77 25.61 -27.90
C ASP A 5 15.33 24.28 -28.53
N GLY A 6 14.11 23.81 -28.24
CA GLY A 6 13.56 22.54 -28.74
C GLY A 6 14.09 21.29 -28.04
N LYS A 7 15.07 21.39 -27.12
CA LYS A 7 15.65 20.21 -26.46
C LYS A 7 14.68 19.58 -25.49
N ARG A 8 14.60 18.25 -25.49
CA ARG A 8 13.74 17.51 -24.56
C ARG A 8 14.37 17.44 -23.18
N LEU A 9 13.52 17.47 -22.15
CA LEU A 9 13.94 17.21 -20.77
C LEU A 9 14.64 15.83 -20.70
N PRO A 10 15.84 15.73 -20.11
CA PRO A 10 16.55 14.47 -19.96
C PRO A 10 15.66 13.42 -19.29
N TRP A 11 15.81 12.16 -19.71
CA TRP A 11 14.97 11.06 -19.23
C TRP A 11 15.04 10.87 -17.70
N TRP A 12 16.17 11.19 -17.05
CA TRP A 12 16.35 11.17 -15.60
C TRP A 12 15.68 12.35 -14.86
N LEU A 13 15.32 13.43 -15.57
CA LEU A 13 14.52 14.57 -15.04
C LEU A 13 13.02 14.44 -15.35
N ASN A 14 12.64 13.46 -16.17
CA ASN A 14 11.25 13.24 -16.52
C ASN A 14 10.50 12.54 -15.38
N THR A 15 9.63 13.25 -14.66
CA THR A 15 8.85 12.68 -13.55
C THR A 15 7.81 11.63 -13.94
N ARG A 16 7.66 11.35 -15.23
CA ARG A 16 6.89 10.22 -15.75
C ARG A 16 7.71 8.93 -15.81
N THR A 17 9.04 8.99 -15.73
CA THR A 17 9.91 7.81 -15.74
C THR A 17 10.23 7.37 -14.32
N LEU A 18 10.35 6.06 -14.12
CA LEU A 18 10.78 5.49 -12.84
C LEU A 18 12.17 5.98 -12.44
N THR A 19 13.05 6.21 -13.41
CA THR A 19 14.44 6.61 -13.16
C THR A 19 14.53 7.94 -12.42
N SER A 20 13.67 8.91 -12.72
CA SER A 20 13.63 10.17 -11.99
C SER A 20 13.33 9.96 -10.51
N HIS A 21 12.43 9.03 -10.20
CA HIS A 21 12.10 8.71 -8.81
C HIS A 21 13.20 7.91 -8.11
N ILE A 22 13.96 7.07 -8.81
CA ILE A 22 15.13 6.41 -8.22
C ILE A 22 16.14 7.44 -7.71
N PHE A 23 16.43 8.49 -8.49
CA PHE A 23 17.42 9.50 -8.10
C PHE A 23 16.89 10.55 -7.11
N PHE A 24 15.61 10.92 -7.19
CA PHE A 24 15.08 12.05 -6.44
C PHE A 24 14.01 11.72 -5.39
N GLY A 25 13.42 10.52 -5.45
CA GLY A 25 12.42 10.02 -4.51
C GLY A 25 12.57 8.51 -4.28
N PRO A 26 13.74 8.03 -3.81
CA PRO A 26 14.06 6.60 -3.75
C PRO A 26 13.10 5.78 -2.88
N TYR A 27 12.25 6.43 -2.08
CA TYR A 27 11.20 5.79 -1.28
C TYR A 27 10.24 4.93 -2.09
N VAL A 28 10.03 5.21 -3.39
CA VAL A 28 9.20 4.37 -4.26
C VAL A 28 9.78 2.95 -4.45
N ILE A 29 11.07 2.77 -4.19
CA ILE A 29 11.75 1.48 -4.31
C ILE A 29 11.26 0.52 -3.22
N LEU A 30 10.91 1.03 -2.03
CA LEU A 30 10.45 0.18 -0.91
C LEU A 30 9.22 -0.65 -1.28
N PRO A 31 8.08 -0.06 -1.71
CA PRO A 31 6.92 -0.86 -2.09
C PRO A 31 7.13 -1.62 -3.41
N LEU A 32 8.06 -1.18 -4.28
CA LEU A 32 8.43 -1.95 -5.48
C LEU A 32 9.17 -3.24 -5.12
N LEU A 33 10.08 -3.20 -4.14
CA LEU A 33 10.76 -4.38 -3.64
C LEU A 33 9.77 -5.31 -2.90
N ALA A 34 8.85 -4.76 -2.10
CA ALA A 34 7.78 -5.57 -1.50
C ALA A 34 6.93 -6.27 -2.58
N ALA A 35 6.46 -5.53 -3.59
CA ALA A 35 5.66 -6.09 -4.68
C ALA A 35 6.43 -7.12 -5.51
N GLY A 36 7.68 -6.81 -5.86
CA GLY A 36 8.53 -7.67 -6.67
C GLY A 36 8.93 -8.96 -5.94
N THR A 37 9.35 -8.86 -4.67
CA THR A 37 9.70 -10.03 -3.86
C THR A 37 8.48 -10.90 -3.59
N TRP A 38 7.32 -10.31 -3.29
CA TRP A 38 6.10 -11.07 -3.11
C TRP A 38 5.68 -11.75 -4.40
N LEU A 39 5.42 -11.00 -5.48
CA LEU A 39 4.99 -11.55 -6.76
C LEU A 39 5.99 -12.58 -7.31
N GLY A 40 7.28 -12.27 -7.29
CA GLY A 40 8.34 -13.20 -7.71
C GLY A 40 8.39 -14.45 -6.83
N GLY A 41 8.19 -14.31 -5.52
CA GLY A 41 8.13 -15.42 -4.58
C GLY A 41 6.93 -16.34 -4.82
N ILE A 42 5.73 -15.78 -4.99
CA ILE A 42 4.52 -16.54 -5.33
C ILE A 42 4.69 -17.26 -6.67
N LEU A 43 5.21 -16.58 -7.69
CA LEU A 43 5.49 -17.20 -9.00
C LEU A 43 6.56 -18.30 -8.89
N ALA A 44 7.61 -18.11 -8.09
CA ALA A 44 8.63 -19.13 -7.88
C ALA A 44 8.04 -20.39 -7.24
N LEU A 45 7.23 -20.25 -6.19
CA LEU A 45 6.54 -21.37 -5.56
C LEU A 45 5.60 -22.08 -6.55
N LEU A 46 4.83 -21.31 -7.33
CA LEU A 46 3.93 -21.88 -8.34
C LEU A 46 4.70 -22.66 -9.42
N ILE A 47 5.80 -22.10 -9.93
CA ILE A 47 6.65 -22.74 -10.93
C ILE A 47 7.29 -24.00 -10.36
N LEU A 48 7.80 -23.97 -9.13
CA LEU A 48 8.38 -25.15 -8.47
C LEU A 48 7.36 -26.28 -8.38
N TRP A 49 6.12 -25.98 -7.99
CA TRP A 49 5.05 -26.98 -7.93
C TRP A 49 4.68 -27.53 -9.31
N VAL A 50 4.55 -26.67 -10.33
CA VAL A 50 4.22 -27.10 -11.70
C VAL A 50 5.34 -27.94 -12.31
N VAL A 51 6.60 -27.53 -12.16
CA VAL A 51 7.78 -28.25 -12.69
C VAL A 51 7.95 -29.61 -12.01
N ALA A 52 7.59 -29.73 -10.73
CA ALA A 52 7.58 -31.00 -10.01
C ALA A 52 6.46 -31.96 -10.45
N GLY A 53 5.63 -31.58 -11.44
CA GLY A 53 4.53 -32.40 -11.92
C GLY A 53 3.24 -32.27 -11.11
N LYS A 54 3.07 -31.17 -10.37
CA LYS A 54 1.91 -30.89 -9.50
C LYS A 54 1.69 -31.99 -8.43
N PRO A 55 2.71 -32.31 -7.63
CA PRO A 55 2.60 -33.33 -6.59
C PRO A 55 1.56 -32.92 -5.54
N ARG A 56 0.95 -33.93 -4.90
CA ARG A 56 0.31 -33.81 -3.59
C ARG A 56 1.35 -34.21 -2.55
N TYR A 57 1.71 -33.30 -1.65
CA TYR A 57 2.73 -33.51 -0.63
C TYR A 57 2.19 -34.34 0.55
N LYS A 58 0.87 -34.32 0.77
CA LYS A 58 0.17 -35.19 1.73
C LYS A 58 -1.04 -35.88 1.10
N SER A 59 -1.48 -36.97 1.71
CA SER A 59 -2.62 -37.77 1.24
C SER A 59 -3.97 -37.06 1.38
N ASP A 60 -4.07 -36.07 2.26
CA ASP A 60 -5.26 -35.27 2.53
C ASP A 60 -5.33 -33.97 1.72
N GLU A 61 -4.36 -33.72 0.83
CA GLU A 61 -4.36 -32.57 -0.08
C GLU A 61 -5.31 -32.78 -1.25
N ALA A 62 -5.88 -31.69 -1.75
CA ALA A 62 -6.77 -31.69 -2.90
C ALA A 62 -6.00 -31.63 -4.23
N SER A 63 -6.72 -31.63 -5.35
CA SER A 63 -6.11 -31.52 -6.69
C SER A 63 -5.35 -30.21 -6.92
N VAL A 64 -5.79 -29.11 -6.29
CA VAL A 64 -5.03 -27.86 -6.22
C VAL A 64 -4.50 -27.72 -4.80
N VAL A 65 -3.18 -27.61 -4.65
CA VAL A 65 -2.52 -27.49 -3.35
C VAL A 65 -2.54 -26.05 -2.86
N PHE A 66 -2.60 -25.88 -1.54
CA PHE A 66 -2.49 -24.56 -0.91
C PHE A 66 -1.08 -24.01 -1.13
N ILE A 67 -0.96 -22.69 -1.24
CA ILE A 67 0.37 -22.06 -1.33
C ILE A 67 1.16 -22.30 -0.04
N SER A 68 0.47 -22.42 1.10
CA SER A 68 1.07 -22.80 2.38
C SER A 68 1.78 -24.16 2.34
N ASP A 69 1.27 -25.12 1.56
CA ASP A 69 1.82 -26.48 1.48
C ASP A 69 3.06 -26.52 0.58
N VAL A 70 3.03 -25.80 -0.54
CA VAL A 70 4.22 -25.57 -1.38
C VAL A 70 5.28 -24.79 -0.60
N GLY A 71 4.85 -23.78 0.15
CA GLY A 71 5.70 -22.98 1.03
C GLY A 71 6.33 -23.83 2.14
N ALA A 72 5.60 -24.79 2.71
CA ALA A 72 6.11 -25.73 3.70
C ALA A 72 7.16 -26.68 3.11
N THR A 73 6.96 -27.15 1.87
CA THR A 73 7.94 -27.94 1.14
C THR A 73 9.22 -27.14 0.85
N HIS A 74 9.08 -25.86 0.51
CA HIS A 74 10.18 -24.94 0.21
C HIS A 74 10.39 -23.89 1.32
N GLN A 75 10.42 -24.35 2.58
CA GLN A 75 10.35 -23.50 3.76
C GLN A 75 11.39 -22.36 3.80
N THR A 76 12.66 -22.64 3.50
CA THR A 76 13.71 -21.62 3.50
C THR A 76 13.42 -20.49 2.51
N LEU A 77 12.95 -20.84 1.31
CA LEU A 77 12.56 -19.86 0.30
C LEU A 77 11.37 -19.04 0.79
N PHE A 78 10.36 -19.69 1.36
CA PHE A 78 9.16 -19.04 1.86
C PHE A 78 9.44 -18.06 3.00
N ILE A 79 10.32 -18.42 3.95
CA ILE A 79 10.77 -17.54 5.03
C ILE A 79 11.48 -16.31 4.47
N CYS A 80 12.41 -16.49 3.52
CA CYS A 80 13.13 -15.38 2.90
C CYS A 80 12.19 -14.40 2.20
N ILE A 81 11.21 -14.91 1.43
CA ILE A 81 10.18 -14.09 0.78
C ILE A 81 9.39 -13.29 1.83
N CYS A 82 8.87 -13.97 2.84
CA CYS A 82 8.03 -13.36 3.88
C CYS A 82 8.77 -12.28 4.68
N ALA A 83 10.01 -12.55 5.09
CA ALA A 83 10.84 -11.61 5.83
C ALA A 83 11.18 -10.35 5.02
N CYS A 84 11.56 -10.52 3.75
CA CYS A 84 11.85 -9.40 2.86
C CYS A 84 10.60 -8.53 2.63
N VAL A 85 9.45 -9.16 2.33
CA VAL A 85 8.20 -8.46 2.09
C VAL A 85 7.73 -7.71 3.34
N ALA A 86 7.82 -8.32 4.52
CA ALA A 86 7.54 -7.66 5.80
C ALA A 86 8.40 -6.41 6.01
N ALA A 87 9.72 -6.51 5.83
CA ALA A 87 10.64 -5.39 6.02
C ALA A 87 10.32 -4.22 5.06
N PHE A 88 10.14 -4.51 3.78
CA PHE A 88 9.83 -3.47 2.78
C PHE A 88 8.43 -2.90 2.94
N TYR A 89 7.44 -3.70 3.32
CA TYR A 89 6.07 -3.22 3.53
C TYR A 89 5.99 -2.26 4.73
N ILE A 90 6.55 -2.64 5.88
CA ILE A 90 6.62 -1.77 7.07
C ILE A 90 7.36 -0.47 6.72
N SER A 91 8.52 -0.60 6.07
CA SER A 91 9.33 0.57 5.68
C SER A 91 8.58 1.50 4.74
N SER A 92 7.70 0.97 3.87
CA SER A 92 6.89 1.77 2.97
C SER A 92 5.88 2.65 3.72
N LEU A 93 5.16 2.10 4.70
CA LEU A 93 4.20 2.86 5.51
C LEU A 93 4.90 3.88 6.42
N VAL A 94 6.01 3.51 7.04
CA VAL A 94 6.83 4.45 7.81
C VAL A 94 7.36 5.59 6.94
N ALA A 95 7.86 5.29 5.73
CA ALA A 95 8.31 6.30 4.79
C ALA A 95 7.19 7.25 4.35
N MET A 96 5.98 6.75 4.11
CA MET A 96 4.82 7.58 3.82
C MET A 96 4.52 8.54 4.96
N ARG A 97 4.46 8.04 6.20
CA ARG A 97 4.24 8.87 7.39
C ARG A 97 5.32 9.93 7.57
N TRP A 98 6.58 9.54 7.44
CA TRP A 98 7.71 10.46 7.51
C TRP A 98 7.64 11.55 6.43
N LEU A 99 7.35 11.18 5.18
CA LEU A 99 7.22 12.12 4.06
C LEU A 99 6.05 13.09 4.22
N ARG A 100 4.95 12.67 4.86
CA ARG A 100 3.86 13.58 5.24
C ARG A 100 4.26 14.52 6.37
N HIS A 101 5.00 14.02 7.36
CA HIS A 101 5.52 14.85 8.45
C HIS A 101 6.43 15.99 7.94
N ILE A 102 7.32 15.70 6.99
CA ILE A 102 8.20 16.72 6.38
C ILE A 102 7.54 17.48 5.21
N SER A 103 6.21 17.38 5.06
CA SER A 103 5.42 18.07 4.02
C SER A 103 5.85 17.81 2.58
N ARG A 104 6.47 16.65 2.30
CA ARG A 104 6.78 16.19 0.92
C ARG A 104 5.61 15.49 0.26
N LEU A 105 4.69 14.95 1.06
CA LEU A 105 3.36 14.49 0.67
C LEU A 105 2.32 15.44 1.30
N PRO A 106 1.06 15.45 0.83
CA PRO A 106 0.01 16.26 1.45
C PRO A 106 -0.08 15.90 2.94
N ALA A 107 -0.03 16.91 3.80
CA ALA A 107 0.09 16.72 5.24
C ALA A 107 -1.27 16.31 5.85
N ASP A 108 -1.21 15.48 6.89
CA ASP A 108 -2.40 15.09 7.65
C ASP A 108 -2.88 16.30 8.46
N MET A 109 -4.02 16.88 8.09
CA MET A 109 -4.53 18.09 8.74
C MET A 109 -5.39 17.76 9.95
N ARG A 110 -6.08 16.62 9.93
CA ARG A 110 -7.02 16.21 10.97
C ARG A 110 -6.40 15.20 11.91
N ARG A 111 -6.76 15.28 13.20
CA ARG A 111 -6.41 14.25 14.21
C ARG A 111 -6.84 12.83 13.78
N ARG A 112 -7.94 12.72 13.02
CA ARG A 112 -8.44 11.44 12.49
C ARG A 112 -7.47 10.80 11.49
N GLU A 113 -6.88 11.57 10.58
CA GLU A 113 -5.89 11.07 9.61
C GLU A 113 -4.65 10.57 10.32
N ILE A 114 -4.15 11.34 11.30
CA ILE A 114 -3.01 10.96 12.13
C ILE A 114 -3.28 9.63 12.86
N PHE A 115 -4.48 9.46 13.42
CA PHE A 115 -4.88 8.21 14.07
C PHE A 115 -4.90 7.03 13.10
N PHE A 116 -5.57 7.18 11.94
CA PHE A 116 -5.63 6.10 10.95
C PHE A 116 -4.26 5.76 10.37
N ASN A 117 -3.37 6.74 10.22
CA ASN A 117 -1.99 6.49 9.80
C ASN A 117 -1.24 5.61 10.81
N TRP A 118 -1.25 5.98 12.09
CA TRP A 118 -0.58 5.19 13.13
C TRP A 118 -1.22 3.81 13.30
N ALA A 119 -2.55 3.72 13.22
CA ALA A 119 -3.25 2.45 13.22
C ALA A 119 -2.84 1.58 12.02
N ALA A 120 -2.69 2.16 10.82
CA ALA A 120 -2.24 1.44 9.64
C ALA A 120 -0.83 0.86 9.84
N ILE A 121 0.10 1.62 10.42
CA ILE A 121 1.46 1.15 10.72
C ILE A 121 1.43 0.04 11.77
N PHE A 122 0.70 0.23 12.87
CA PHE A 122 0.60 -0.77 13.94
C PHE A 122 0.09 -2.11 13.41
N TRP A 123 -1.04 -2.11 12.70
CA TRP A 123 -1.62 -3.32 12.13
C TRP A 123 -0.76 -3.93 11.02
N CYS A 124 0.01 -3.10 10.28
CA CYS A 124 1.01 -3.60 9.34
C CYS A 124 2.09 -4.41 10.07
N VAL A 125 2.63 -3.90 11.18
CA VAL A 125 3.65 -4.61 11.96
C VAL A 125 3.10 -5.92 12.51
N VAL A 126 1.89 -5.91 13.10
CA VAL A 126 1.23 -7.13 13.58
C VAL A 126 1.03 -8.15 12.45
N GLY A 127 0.51 -7.71 11.30
CA GLY A 127 0.32 -8.58 10.14
C GLY A 127 1.64 -9.12 9.57
N SER A 128 2.70 -8.30 9.54
CA SER A 128 4.04 -8.69 9.09
C SER A 128 4.71 -9.69 10.04
N ILE A 129 4.51 -9.56 11.36
CA ILE A 129 4.96 -10.57 12.33
C ILE A 129 4.23 -11.88 12.07
N GLY A 130 2.90 -11.85 11.89
CA GLY A 130 2.11 -13.03 11.51
C GLY A 130 2.64 -13.69 10.22
N LEU A 131 2.99 -12.90 9.20
CA LEU A 131 3.54 -13.38 7.94
C LEU A 131 4.90 -14.09 8.10
N ILE A 132 5.78 -13.58 8.95
CA ILE A 132 7.06 -14.23 9.22
C ILE A 132 6.83 -15.52 10.02
N LEU A 133 6.00 -15.46 11.07
CA LEU A 133 5.76 -16.61 11.93
C LEU A 133 5.03 -17.75 11.22
N LEU A 134 4.06 -17.48 10.33
CA LEU A 134 3.41 -18.53 9.52
C LEU A 134 4.40 -19.22 8.56
N SER A 135 5.43 -18.50 8.10
CA SER A 135 6.46 -19.09 7.23
C SER A 135 7.45 -19.95 8.00
N ALA A 136 7.72 -19.62 9.27
CA ALA A 136 8.59 -20.38 10.15
C ALA A 136 7.89 -21.62 10.74
N PHE A 137 6.66 -21.44 11.23
CA PHE A 137 5.80 -22.52 11.70
C PHE A 137 4.99 -23.07 10.53
N ASN A 138 5.61 -23.99 9.78
CA ASN A 138 5.05 -24.50 8.52
C ASN A 138 3.74 -25.28 8.71
N ALA A 139 3.00 -25.44 7.60
CA ALA A 139 1.70 -26.12 7.58
C ALA A 139 1.78 -27.62 7.93
N PHE A 140 2.95 -28.25 7.78
CA PHE A 140 3.09 -29.70 7.95
C PHE A 140 3.33 -30.15 9.38
N SER A 141 4.20 -29.43 10.09
CA SER A 141 4.65 -29.75 11.45
C SER A 141 3.90 -28.94 12.52
N HIS A 142 3.46 -27.73 12.20
CA HIS A 142 2.86 -26.80 13.15
C HIS A 142 1.55 -26.21 12.62
N GLY A 143 0.71 -27.02 11.97
CA GLY A 143 -0.50 -26.57 11.25
C GLY A 143 -1.45 -25.67 12.05
N THR A 144 -1.64 -25.93 13.36
CA THR A 144 -2.48 -25.06 14.21
C THR A 144 -1.87 -23.68 14.39
N VAL A 145 -0.56 -23.61 14.70
CA VAL A 145 0.16 -22.34 14.86
C VAL A 145 0.20 -21.60 13.53
N HIS A 146 0.50 -22.31 12.44
CA HIS A 146 0.46 -21.80 11.07
C HIS A 146 -0.86 -21.08 10.79
N TRP A 147 -1.99 -21.75 11.05
CA TRP A 147 -3.31 -21.20 10.75
C TRP A 147 -3.66 -19.98 11.61
N ILE A 148 -3.33 -19.99 12.90
CA ILE A 148 -3.51 -18.82 13.77
C ILE A 148 -2.67 -17.64 13.24
N MET A 149 -1.41 -17.88 12.86
CA MET A 149 -0.54 -16.84 12.29
C MET A 149 -1.03 -16.34 10.93
N THR A 150 -1.62 -17.22 10.10
CA THR A 150 -2.29 -16.84 8.85
C THR A 150 -3.48 -15.91 9.10
N VAL A 151 -4.31 -16.18 10.11
CA VAL A 151 -5.40 -15.27 10.49
C VAL A 151 -4.85 -13.92 10.97
N VAL A 152 -3.82 -13.93 11.83
CA VAL A 152 -3.16 -12.69 12.29
C VAL A 152 -2.60 -11.88 11.12
N PHE A 153 -1.95 -12.55 10.16
CA PHE A 153 -1.45 -11.94 8.94
C PHE A 153 -2.57 -11.32 8.10
N VAL A 154 -3.58 -12.11 7.71
CA VAL A 154 -4.65 -11.68 6.81
C VAL A 154 -5.46 -10.54 7.43
N VAL A 155 -5.88 -10.70 8.69
CA VAL A 155 -6.67 -9.68 9.40
C VAL A 155 -5.82 -8.44 9.67
N GLY A 156 -4.57 -8.58 10.10
CA GLY A 156 -3.68 -7.45 10.36
C GLY A 156 -3.40 -6.63 9.10
N VAL A 157 -3.09 -7.30 7.98
CA VAL A 157 -2.88 -6.62 6.69
C VAL A 157 -4.18 -5.98 6.18
N ALA A 158 -5.33 -6.64 6.33
CA ALA A 158 -6.61 -6.09 5.91
C ALA A 158 -6.99 -4.83 6.72
N ILE A 159 -6.84 -4.85 8.05
CA ILE A 159 -7.11 -3.67 8.89
C ILE A 159 -6.12 -2.55 8.57
N SER A 160 -4.84 -2.88 8.38
CA SER A 160 -3.81 -1.92 7.98
C SER A 160 -4.17 -1.25 6.66
N ALA A 161 -4.50 -2.04 5.64
CA ALA A 161 -4.90 -1.55 4.33
C ALA A 161 -6.19 -0.72 4.38
N ALA A 162 -7.18 -1.14 5.18
CA ALA A 162 -8.41 -0.38 5.37
C ALA A 162 -8.16 0.97 6.04
N CYS A 163 -7.33 1.02 7.11
CA CYS A 163 -6.95 2.27 7.76
C CYS A 163 -6.21 3.21 6.78
N HIS A 164 -5.28 2.67 5.99
CA HIS A 164 -4.56 3.42 4.95
C HIS A 164 -5.50 3.92 3.84
N CYS A 165 -6.48 3.11 3.43
CA CYS A 165 -7.53 3.51 2.49
C CYS A 165 -8.37 4.67 3.03
N ILE A 166 -8.86 4.55 4.27
CA ILE A 166 -9.70 5.58 4.91
C ILE A 166 -8.93 6.89 5.04
N GLU A 167 -7.68 6.83 5.48
CA GLU A 167 -6.80 7.99 5.59
C GLU A 167 -6.63 8.69 4.23
N VAL A 168 -6.31 7.95 3.17
CA VAL A 168 -6.12 8.52 1.83
C VAL A 168 -7.44 9.05 1.24
N LEU A 169 -8.58 8.44 1.55
CA LEU A 169 -9.90 8.96 1.18
C LEU A 169 -10.25 10.27 1.91
N CYS A 170 -9.93 10.37 3.21
CA CYS A 170 -10.09 11.61 3.97
C CYS A 170 -9.23 12.73 3.36
N LEU A 171 -7.98 12.42 3.01
CA LEU A 171 -7.05 13.37 2.39
C LEU A 171 -7.55 13.85 1.01
N HIS A 172 -8.21 12.99 0.23
CA HIS A 172 -8.81 13.42 -1.03
C HIS A 172 -9.91 14.47 -0.84
N HIS A 173 -10.76 14.31 0.19
CA HIS A 173 -11.83 15.27 0.49
C HIS A 173 -11.26 16.66 0.82
N GLU A 174 -10.08 16.73 1.43
CA GLU A 174 -9.43 18.00 1.79
C GLU A 174 -8.65 18.65 0.64
N HIS A 175 -8.20 17.86 -0.33
CA HIS A 175 -7.46 18.33 -1.50
C HIS A 175 -8.16 17.95 -2.84
N PRO A 176 -9.35 18.51 -3.12
CA PRO A 176 -10.12 18.17 -4.32
C PRO A 176 -9.39 18.52 -5.63
N ASP A 177 -8.49 19.51 -5.59
CA ASP A 177 -7.73 19.99 -6.76
C ASP A 177 -6.78 18.93 -7.35
N ARG A 178 -6.47 17.87 -6.60
CA ARG A 178 -5.54 16.81 -7.02
C ARG A 178 -6.27 15.56 -7.48
N LYS A 179 -6.75 15.57 -8.73
CA LYS A 179 -7.44 14.42 -9.37
C LYS A 179 -6.68 13.08 -9.30
N SER A 180 -5.34 13.11 -9.23
CA SER A 180 -4.52 11.91 -9.09
C SER A 180 -4.70 11.19 -7.75
N LEU A 181 -4.98 11.93 -6.66
CA LEU A 181 -5.25 11.34 -5.35
C LEU A 181 -6.54 10.52 -5.40
N ARG A 182 -7.61 11.07 -5.98
CA ARG A 182 -8.90 10.37 -6.15
C ARG A 182 -8.74 9.03 -6.86
N ARG A 183 -8.08 9.04 -8.03
CA ARG A 183 -7.89 7.83 -8.83
C ARG A 183 -7.11 6.77 -8.07
N ASN A 184 -6.01 7.13 -7.42
CA ASN A 184 -5.20 6.19 -6.64
C ASN A 184 -6.00 5.63 -5.45
N SER A 185 -6.81 6.46 -4.80
CA SER A 185 -7.68 6.06 -3.68
C SER A 185 -8.72 5.04 -4.10
N ILE A 186 -9.40 5.27 -5.22
CA ILE A 186 -10.44 4.37 -5.75
C ILE A 186 -9.85 3.03 -6.17
N ILE A 187 -8.75 3.04 -6.95
CA ILE A 187 -8.07 1.82 -7.38
C ILE A 187 -7.66 0.97 -6.17
N LYS A 188 -7.06 1.61 -5.16
CA LYS A 188 -6.67 0.93 -3.93
C LYS A 188 -7.86 0.37 -3.17
N ALA A 189 -8.93 1.15 -3.00
CA ALA A 189 -10.13 0.70 -2.30
C ALA A 189 -10.76 -0.53 -3.00
N VAL A 190 -10.84 -0.52 -4.33
CA VAL A 190 -11.33 -1.67 -5.10
C VAL A 190 -10.47 -2.91 -4.88
N ILE A 191 -9.14 -2.77 -4.94
CA ILE A 191 -8.20 -3.87 -4.70
C ILE A 191 -8.36 -4.44 -3.28
N VAL A 192 -8.46 -3.58 -2.26
CA VAL A 192 -8.59 -3.99 -0.85
C VAL A 192 -9.93 -4.69 -0.60
N VAL A 193 -11.04 -4.13 -1.08
CA VAL A 193 -12.37 -4.75 -0.95
C VAL A 193 -12.40 -6.09 -1.68
N PHE A 194 -11.83 -6.18 -2.88
CA PHE A 194 -11.72 -7.43 -3.63
C PHE A 194 -10.88 -8.48 -2.89
N ALA A 195 -9.74 -8.10 -2.31
CA ALA A 195 -8.91 -8.98 -1.50
C ALA A 195 -9.66 -9.53 -0.27
N ILE A 196 -10.41 -8.67 0.44
CA ILE A 196 -11.20 -9.08 1.61
C ILE A 196 -12.30 -10.06 1.19
N ALA A 197 -13.00 -9.81 0.08
CA ALA A 197 -14.04 -10.71 -0.43
C ALA A 197 -13.46 -12.09 -0.77
N LEU A 198 -12.30 -12.14 -1.44
CA LEU A 198 -11.60 -13.39 -1.75
C LEU A 198 -11.15 -14.11 -0.47
N ALA A 199 -10.63 -13.39 0.54
CA ALA A 199 -10.20 -13.98 1.81
C ALA A 199 -11.38 -14.57 2.61
N ILE A 200 -12.54 -13.91 2.63
CA ILE A 200 -13.76 -14.45 3.24
C ILE A 200 -14.21 -15.71 2.49
N SER A 201 -14.17 -15.68 1.16
CA SER A 201 -14.54 -16.82 0.31
C SER A 201 -13.60 -18.01 0.55
N PHE A 202 -12.30 -17.75 0.67
CA PHE A 202 -11.30 -18.73 1.05
C PHE A 202 -11.62 -19.37 2.40
N GLY A 203 -11.85 -18.56 3.43
CA GLY A 203 -12.17 -19.04 4.78
C GLY A 203 -13.46 -19.87 4.81
N ALA A 204 -14.47 -19.46 4.03
CA ALA A 204 -15.73 -20.20 3.90
C ALA A 204 -15.51 -21.56 3.24
N CYS A 205 -14.85 -21.62 2.08
CA CYS A 205 -14.56 -22.88 1.39
C CYS A 205 -13.68 -23.81 2.24
N TYR A 206 -12.62 -23.26 2.86
CA TYR A 206 -11.74 -24.02 3.75
C TYR A 206 -12.52 -24.61 4.93
N GLY A 207 -13.45 -23.85 5.52
CA GLY A 207 -14.23 -24.27 6.69
C GLY A 207 -15.16 -25.47 6.45
N VAL A 208 -15.64 -25.70 5.22
CA VAL A 208 -16.58 -26.79 4.90
C VAL A 208 -15.95 -28.17 5.13
N CYS A 209 -14.75 -28.40 4.58
CA CYS A 209 -14.03 -29.67 4.70
C CYS A 209 -12.74 -29.55 5.55
N ARG A 210 -12.53 -28.43 6.25
CA ARG A 210 -11.31 -28.09 7.03
C ARG A 210 -10.02 -28.27 6.24
N GLY A 211 -10.06 -27.99 4.94
CA GLY A 211 -8.91 -28.14 4.04
C GLY A 211 -8.54 -29.59 3.71
N ASN A 212 -9.38 -30.57 4.03
CA ASN A 212 -9.12 -31.99 3.74
C ASN A 212 -9.82 -32.41 2.42
N SER A 213 -9.20 -33.30 1.64
CA SER A 213 -9.77 -33.87 0.41
C SER A 213 -10.54 -35.19 0.63
N GLY A 214 -10.41 -35.81 1.80
CA GLY A 214 -11.18 -36.98 2.21
C GLY A 214 -12.61 -36.67 2.62
N ALA A 215 -13.42 -37.72 2.80
CA ALA A 215 -14.79 -37.58 3.27
C ALA A 215 -14.83 -36.95 4.67
N TYR A 216 -15.60 -35.87 4.83
CA TYR A 216 -15.69 -35.12 6.08
C TYR A 216 -17.15 -34.80 6.42
N LYS A 217 -17.57 -35.17 7.63
CA LYS A 217 -18.97 -35.06 8.08
C LYS A 217 -19.93 -35.69 7.06
N SER A 218 -20.84 -34.91 6.49
CA SER A 218 -21.84 -35.33 5.50
C SER A 218 -21.39 -35.17 4.05
N HIS A 219 -20.12 -34.86 3.79
CA HIS A 219 -19.60 -34.60 2.44
C HIS A 219 -18.73 -35.77 1.95
N SER A 220 -18.93 -36.16 0.69
CA SER A 220 -18.10 -37.17 0.01
C SER A 220 -16.68 -36.66 -0.26
N ALA A 221 -15.74 -37.57 -0.47
CA ALA A 221 -14.36 -37.23 -0.82
C ALA A 221 -14.28 -36.39 -2.11
N ASP A 222 -15.05 -36.73 -3.14
CA ASP A 222 -15.09 -35.95 -4.39
C ASP A 222 -15.55 -34.50 -4.16
N THR A 223 -16.58 -34.33 -3.32
CA THR A 223 -17.10 -33.00 -2.95
C THR A 223 -16.04 -32.20 -2.21
N CYS A 224 -15.38 -32.80 -1.21
CA CYS A 224 -14.34 -32.14 -0.44
C CYS A 224 -13.11 -31.83 -1.27
N ASN A 225 -12.72 -32.70 -2.21
CA ASN A 225 -11.63 -32.43 -3.14
C ASN A 225 -11.92 -31.18 -3.99
N THR A 226 -13.14 -31.02 -4.51
CA THR A 226 -13.51 -29.83 -5.29
C THR A 226 -13.54 -28.56 -4.44
N ILE A 227 -14.17 -28.60 -3.26
CA ILE A 227 -14.28 -27.42 -2.37
C ILE A 227 -12.91 -27.00 -1.84
N THR A 228 -12.08 -27.95 -1.42
CA THR A 228 -10.72 -27.69 -0.94
C THR A 228 -9.82 -27.19 -2.08
N SER A 229 -9.96 -27.70 -3.31
CA SER A 229 -9.25 -27.16 -4.48
C SER A 229 -9.67 -25.71 -4.79
N ALA A 230 -10.95 -25.38 -4.60
CA ALA A 230 -11.45 -24.01 -4.74
C ALA A 230 -10.89 -23.10 -3.64
N ALA A 231 -10.81 -23.59 -2.39
CA ALA A 231 -10.16 -22.87 -1.30
C ALA A 231 -8.68 -22.59 -1.62
N ALA A 232 -7.92 -23.59 -2.05
CA ALA A 232 -6.53 -23.42 -2.45
C ALA A 232 -6.38 -22.38 -3.58
N SER A 233 -7.24 -22.44 -4.60
CA SER A 233 -7.25 -21.46 -5.70
C SER A 233 -7.53 -20.03 -5.22
N LEU A 234 -8.44 -19.87 -4.25
CA LEU A 234 -8.72 -18.56 -3.63
C LEU A 234 -7.54 -18.05 -2.81
N GLU A 235 -6.81 -18.93 -2.12
CA GLU A 235 -5.58 -18.55 -1.40
C GLU A 235 -4.53 -17.98 -2.36
N TRP A 236 -4.26 -18.68 -3.48
CA TRP A 236 -3.40 -18.18 -4.55
C TRP A 236 -3.89 -16.84 -5.10
N ALA A 237 -5.19 -16.71 -5.37
CA ALA A 237 -5.79 -15.48 -5.89
C ALA A 237 -5.59 -14.30 -4.92
N VAL A 238 -5.86 -14.48 -3.62
CA VAL A 238 -5.62 -13.46 -2.59
C VAL A 238 -4.15 -13.05 -2.57
N ALA A 239 -3.22 -14.01 -2.65
CA ALA A 239 -1.79 -13.73 -2.68
C ALA A 239 -1.39 -12.90 -3.91
N PHE A 240 -1.91 -13.19 -5.10
CA PHE A 240 -1.67 -12.36 -6.29
C PHE A 240 -2.25 -10.95 -6.13
N VAL A 241 -3.46 -10.82 -5.59
CA VAL A 241 -4.10 -9.52 -5.35
C VAL A 241 -3.28 -8.64 -4.39
N LEU A 242 -2.66 -9.23 -3.38
CA LEU A 242 -1.77 -8.51 -2.45
C LEU A 242 -0.60 -7.83 -3.18
N SER A 243 -0.10 -8.39 -4.29
CA SER A 243 0.92 -7.76 -5.13
C SER A 243 0.44 -6.41 -5.68
N PHE A 244 -0.79 -6.38 -6.19
CA PHE A 244 -1.39 -5.14 -6.71
C PHE A 244 -1.62 -4.11 -5.61
N TYR A 245 -1.95 -4.55 -4.39
CA TYR A 245 -2.02 -3.65 -3.24
C TYR A 245 -0.66 -2.98 -2.97
N PHE A 246 0.45 -3.71 -2.95
CA PHE A 246 1.78 -3.10 -2.81
C PHE A 246 2.11 -2.11 -3.93
N LEU A 247 1.71 -2.40 -5.17
CA LEU A 247 1.85 -1.46 -6.29
C LEU A 247 1.05 -0.16 -6.08
N THR A 248 -0.07 -0.19 -5.36
CA THR A 248 -0.78 1.05 -5.00
C THR A 248 0.02 1.94 -4.06
N LEU A 249 0.86 1.37 -3.20
CA LEU A 249 1.76 2.14 -2.32
C LEU A 249 2.86 2.84 -3.12
N VAL A 250 3.31 2.24 -4.22
CA VAL A 250 4.21 2.90 -5.19
C VAL A 250 3.54 4.16 -5.74
N ALA A 251 2.26 4.05 -6.10
CA ALA A 251 1.49 5.18 -6.63
C ALA A 251 1.28 6.31 -5.59
N ASP A 252 1.15 5.96 -4.31
CA ASP A 252 1.07 6.93 -3.20
C ASP A 252 2.39 7.65 -2.95
N LEU A 253 3.52 6.96 -3.08
CA LEU A 253 4.86 7.52 -2.87
C LEU A 253 5.40 8.25 -4.11
N TRP A 254 4.84 8.00 -5.29
CA TRP A 254 5.26 8.61 -6.55
C TRP A 254 5.34 10.16 -6.53
N PRO A 255 4.41 10.89 -5.89
CA PRO A 255 4.52 12.35 -5.80
C PRO A 255 5.75 12.83 -5.02
N ALA A 256 6.33 12.00 -4.14
CA ALA A 256 7.48 12.39 -3.32
C ALA A 256 8.72 12.73 -4.16
N GLY A 257 8.93 12.08 -5.31
CA GLY A 257 10.04 12.43 -6.21
C GLY A 257 9.92 13.84 -6.78
N LYS A 258 8.69 14.30 -7.04
CA LYS A 258 8.41 15.65 -7.57
C LYS A 258 8.64 16.75 -6.53
N SER A 259 8.39 16.47 -5.26
CA SER A 259 8.60 17.41 -4.15
C SER A 259 10.04 17.41 -3.60
N SER A 260 10.96 16.69 -4.25
CA SER A 260 12.36 16.63 -3.82
C SER A 260 13.09 17.96 -4.08
N PRO A 261 13.76 18.55 -3.07
CA PRO A 261 14.55 19.77 -3.27
C PRO A 261 15.64 19.59 -4.33
N ARG A 262 16.26 18.40 -4.36
CA ARG A 262 17.28 18.05 -5.36
C ARG A 262 16.70 18.01 -6.78
N TYR A 263 15.50 17.43 -6.96
CA TYR A 263 14.81 17.42 -8.25
C TYR A 263 14.51 18.85 -8.71
N MET A 264 13.93 19.66 -7.83
CA MET A 264 13.59 21.04 -8.13
C MET A 264 14.82 21.83 -8.54
N ARG A 265 15.95 21.70 -7.82
CA ARG A 265 17.24 22.34 -8.16
C ARG A 265 17.80 21.89 -9.53
N GLN A 266 17.62 20.63 -9.92
CA GLN A 266 18.14 20.11 -11.19
C GLN A 266 17.26 20.47 -12.39
N VAL A 267 15.94 20.35 -12.26
CA VAL A 267 14.99 20.89 -13.26
C VAL A 267 15.25 22.38 -13.44
N ALA A 268 15.48 23.05 -12.33
CA ALA A 268 15.80 24.44 -12.31
C ALA A 268 17.03 24.75 -13.19
N LYS A 269 18.18 24.15 -12.90
CA LYS A 269 19.40 24.33 -13.69
C LYS A 269 19.22 23.98 -15.17
N TRP A 270 18.44 22.94 -15.47
CA TRP A 270 18.16 22.57 -16.86
C TRP A 270 17.37 23.65 -17.60
N GLN A 271 16.37 24.26 -16.96
CA GLN A 271 15.58 25.35 -17.55
C GLN A 271 16.42 26.62 -17.78
N GLU A 272 17.31 26.98 -16.85
CA GLU A 272 18.23 28.12 -17.02
C GLU A 272 19.13 27.97 -18.26
N ARG A 273 19.57 26.74 -18.55
CA ARG A 273 20.45 26.46 -19.69
C ARG A 273 19.71 26.42 -21.03
N HIS A 274 18.38 26.29 -21.03
CA HIS A 274 17.60 25.93 -22.22
C HIS A 274 16.28 26.73 -22.37
N GLY A 275 16.10 27.86 -21.68
CA GLY A 275 14.85 28.64 -21.71
C GLY A 275 14.99 30.16 -21.62
N GLU A 276 14.46 30.86 -22.64
CA GLU A 276 13.85 32.19 -22.53
C GLU A 276 12.33 32.02 -22.70
N GLY A 277 11.57 31.88 -21.60
CA GLY A 277 10.11 31.70 -21.68
C GLY A 277 9.50 31.35 -20.32
N HIS A 278 8.36 31.99 -20.01
CA HIS A 278 7.67 32.08 -18.71
C HIS A 278 8.20 31.15 -17.61
N ASP A 279 8.93 31.77 -16.70
CA ASP A 279 9.59 31.14 -15.58
C ASP A 279 8.60 30.84 -14.45
N PHE A 280 8.00 29.65 -14.52
CA PHE A 280 7.14 29.11 -13.45
C PHE A 280 7.90 28.87 -12.13
N THR A 281 9.25 28.85 -12.15
CA THR A 281 10.08 28.72 -10.94
C THR A 281 10.43 30.05 -10.30
N GLY A 282 10.10 31.18 -10.94
CA GLY A 282 10.43 32.55 -10.54
C GLY A 282 11.92 32.87 -10.37
N ARG A 283 12.83 32.14 -11.02
CA ARG A 283 14.27 32.47 -11.08
C ARG A 283 14.72 33.66 -11.93
N ARG A 284 13.96 34.14 -12.92
CA ARG A 284 14.18 35.45 -13.52
C ARG A 284 14.00 36.55 -12.46
N ALA A 285 13.10 36.32 -11.50
CA ALA A 285 12.98 37.14 -10.29
C ALA A 285 14.06 36.83 -9.23
N PHE A 286 14.64 35.62 -9.16
CA PHE A 286 15.84 35.35 -8.32
C PHE A 286 17.05 36.18 -8.74
N LYS A 287 17.29 36.29 -10.05
CA LYS A 287 18.39 37.11 -10.58
C LYS A 287 18.16 38.61 -10.36
N MET A 288 16.92 39.08 -10.38
CA MET A 288 16.58 40.50 -10.18
C MET A 288 16.46 40.90 -8.71
N HIS A 289 16.11 39.99 -7.79
CA HIS A 289 15.93 40.28 -6.35
C HIS A 289 16.46 39.14 -5.44
N PRO A 290 17.77 38.87 -5.42
CA PRO A 290 18.35 37.71 -4.74
C PRO A 290 18.04 37.65 -3.22
N GLU A 291 17.96 38.80 -2.55
CA GLU A 291 17.56 38.95 -1.14
C GLU A 291 16.13 38.48 -0.84
N ARG A 292 15.19 38.53 -1.79
CA ARG A 292 13.79 38.12 -1.58
C ARG A 292 13.60 36.59 -1.57
N TRP A 293 14.62 35.82 -1.97
CA TRP A 293 14.46 34.40 -2.29
C TRP A 293 15.40 33.44 -1.54
N GLN A 294 16.19 33.93 -0.58
CA GLN A 294 16.96 33.06 0.33
C GLN A 294 16.05 32.10 1.12
N ASP A 295 14.80 32.49 1.33
CA ASP A 295 13.81 31.70 2.05
C ASP A 295 12.82 30.95 1.14
N ARG A 296 13.06 30.80 -0.18
CA ARG A 296 12.07 30.16 -1.08
C ARG A 296 11.69 28.72 -0.72
N GLU A 297 12.62 27.93 -0.19
CA GLU A 297 12.30 26.59 0.33
C GLU A 297 11.33 26.72 1.50
N LYS A 298 11.52 27.71 2.37
CA LYS A 298 10.59 28.04 3.46
C LYS A 298 9.28 28.62 2.94
N VAL A 299 9.27 29.56 1.99
CA VAL A 299 8.05 30.13 1.39
C VAL A 299 7.25 29.08 0.64
N MET A 300 7.89 28.14 -0.04
CA MET A 300 7.19 27.04 -0.71
C MET A 300 6.69 26.00 0.30
N GLN A 301 7.46 25.73 1.36
CA GLN A 301 6.97 24.95 2.50
C GLN A 301 5.81 25.66 3.18
N GLU A 302 5.86 26.97 3.38
CA GLU A 302 4.84 27.82 3.98
C GLU A 302 3.61 27.94 3.07
N GLU A 303 3.77 28.05 1.76
CA GLU A 303 2.66 28.00 0.81
C GLU A 303 2.02 26.61 0.79
N MET A 304 2.83 25.55 0.85
CA MET A 304 2.29 24.19 0.97
C MET A 304 1.62 23.98 2.34
N LEU A 305 2.17 24.53 3.43
CA LEU A 305 1.60 24.51 4.77
C LEU A 305 0.34 25.39 4.86
N ALA A 306 0.27 26.50 4.14
CA ALA A 306 -0.87 27.39 4.05
C ALA A 306 -1.98 26.77 3.20
N ARG A 307 -1.63 26.11 2.10
CA ARG A 307 -2.57 25.28 1.31
C ARG A 307 -3.04 24.06 2.09
N ASN A 308 -2.18 23.45 2.91
CA ASN A 308 -2.49 22.36 3.83
C ASN A 308 -3.01 22.86 5.19
N ASN A 309 -3.27 24.16 5.38
CA ASN A 309 -3.84 24.72 6.61
C ASN A 309 -4.42 26.12 6.37
N PRO A 310 -5.47 26.26 5.55
CA PRO A 310 -6.01 27.56 5.15
C PRO A 310 -6.61 28.34 6.32
N ARG A 311 -6.85 27.71 7.48
CA ARG A 311 -7.33 28.36 8.70
C ARG A 311 -6.22 29.01 9.54
N LYS A 312 -4.94 28.70 9.30
CA LYS A 312 -3.79 29.22 10.09
C LYS A 312 -2.88 30.18 9.34
N HIS A 313 -2.95 30.27 8.01
CA HIS A 313 -2.09 31.16 7.23
C HIS A 313 -2.93 31.94 6.22
N SER A 314 -3.14 33.22 6.51
CA SER A 314 -3.47 34.20 5.48
C SER A 314 -2.21 34.48 4.67
N PRO A 315 -2.29 34.58 3.33
CA PRO A 315 -1.13 34.97 2.54
C PRO A 315 -0.65 36.36 2.99
N PRO A 316 0.66 36.63 3.04
CA PRO A 316 1.15 37.97 3.29
C PRO A 316 0.59 38.90 2.21
N ARG A 317 -0.14 39.95 2.63
CA ARG A 317 -0.47 41.07 1.74
C ARG A 317 0.85 41.73 1.37
N TYR A 318 1.26 41.56 0.13
CA TYR A 318 2.30 42.41 -0.42
C TYR A 318 1.77 43.85 -0.46
N PRO A 319 2.54 44.85 0.02
CA PRO A 319 2.18 46.24 -0.22
C PRO A 319 2.14 46.46 -1.74
N GLU A 320 1.00 46.97 -2.20
CA GLU A 320 0.78 47.36 -3.58
C GLU A 320 1.85 48.39 -3.95
N ALA A 321 2.75 48.01 -4.86
CA ALA A 321 3.79 48.91 -5.33
C ALA A 321 3.10 50.05 -6.08
N ALA A 322 3.23 51.26 -5.54
CA ALA A 322 2.76 52.48 -6.19
C ALA A 322 3.36 52.55 -7.61
N HIS A 323 2.50 52.52 -8.62
CA HIS A 323 2.88 52.83 -9.99
C HIS A 323 3.34 54.30 -10.05
N PRO A 324 4.53 54.62 -10.58
CA PRO A 324 4.88 56.00 -10.84
C PRO A 324 4.05 56.49 -12.03
N ALA A 325 3.28 57.55 -11.80
CA ALA A 325 2.58 58.30 -12.85
C ALA A 325 3.61 58.92 -13.79
N ALA A 326 3.74 58.39 -15.01
CA ALA A 326 4.44 59.05 -16.09
C ALA A 326 3.44 59.94 -16.83
N GLY A 327 3.54 61.25 -16.60
CA GLY A 327 2.88 62.26 -17.42
C GLY A 327 3.59 62.41 -18.76
N TYR A 328 2.81 62.53 -19.83
CA TYR A 328 3.15 63.31 -21.03
C TYR A 328 1.84 63.83 -21.62
N GLY A 329 1.72 65.16 -21.67
CA GLY A 329 0.69 65.87 -22.41
C GLY A 329 1.21 66.39 -23.76
N ALA A 330 0.26 66.91 -24.55
CA ALA A 330 0.34 67.43 -25.92
C ALA A 330 0.22 66.36 -27.01
N GLY A 331 -0.77 66.31 -27.91
CA GLY A 331 -1.79 67.29 -28.31
C GLY A 331 -1.58 67.65 -29.78
N ILE A 332 -2.29 66.99 -30.71
CA ILE A 332 -2.57 67.49 -32.08
C ILE A 332 -3.99 67.04 -32.48
N ALA A 333 -4.72 67.97 -33.09
CA ALA A 333 -6.15 67.98 -33.34
C ALA A 333 -6.60 67.31 -34.65
N ALA A 334 -7.91 66.95 -34.66
CA ALA A 334 -8.90 66.98 -35.74
C ALA A 334 -8.62 66.31 -37.10
N THR A 335 -9.48 65.38 -37.54
CA THR A 335 -10.67 65.66 -38.40
C THR A 335 -11.40 64.36 -38.82
N SER A 336 -12.74 64.39 -38.68
CA SER A 336 -13.81 63.91 -39.59
C SER A 336 -13.53 62.77 -40.61
N SER A 337 -14.33 61.69 -40.55
CA SER A 337 -15.35 61.32 -41.57
C SER A 337 -15.85 59.85 -41.47
N ASP A 338 -17.17 59.70 -41.29
CA ASP A 338 -18.14 58.82 -41.96
C ASP A 338 -18.03 57.28 -42.13
N ASN A 339 -19.19 56.64 -41.86
CA ASN A 339 -19.80 55.42 -42.43
C ASN A 339 -19.18 54.05 -42.04
N MET A 340 -19.89 52.94 -41.80
CA MET A 340 -21.29 52.45 -41.94
C MET A 340 -21.39 51.14 -41.10
N VAL A 341 -22.39 50.91 -40.24
CA VAL A 341 -23.66 50.16 -40.46
C VAL A 341 -23.58 48.59 -40.42
N MET A 342 -24.48 48.03 -39.57
CA MET A 342 -24.98 46.64 -39.41
C MET A 342 -24.09 45.56 -38.74
N GLY A 343 -24.56 44.73 -37.80
CA GLY A 343 -25.95 44.45 -37.42
C GLY A 343 -26.10 43.78 -36.04
N GLN A 344 -27.32 43.98 -35.49
CA GLN A 344 -27.90 43.29 -34.34
C GLN A 344 -28.02 41.78 -34.62
N VAL A 345 -28.11 40.88 -33.63
CA VAL A 345 -29.33 40.44 -32.92
C VAL A 345 -28.82 39.29 -32.01
N ASN A 346 -29.03 39.24 -30.68
CA ASN A 346 -30.24 38.72 -30.06
C ASN A 346 -30.25 38.91 -28.53
N GLN A 347 -31.48 39.00 -28.01
CA GLN A 347 -31.92 39.40 -26.68
C GLN A 347 -31.70 38.36 -25.56
N ALA A 348 -31.72 38.89 -24.33
CA ALA A 348 -31.64 38.23 -23.01
C ALA A 348 -33.04 37.69 -22.55
N PRO A 349 -33.41 37.62 -21.25
CA PRO A 349 -32.74 37.22 -20.00
C PRO A 349 -33.60 36.23 -19.16
N ALA A 350 -33.13 35.80 -17.98
CA ALA A 350 -34.04 35.54 -16.84
C ALA A 350 -33.35 35.85 -15.51
N ALA A 351 -33.86 36.88 -14.86
CA ALA A 351 -33.54 37.33 -13.51
C ALA A 351 -34.33 36.52 -12.46
N TYR A 352 -33.92 36.55 -11.19
CA TYR A 352 -34.84 36.90 -10.09
C TYR A 352 -34.09 37.51 -8.91
N SER A 353 -34.80 38.44 -8.29
CA SER A 353 -34.39 39.59 -7.51
C SER A 353 -34.57 39.42 -5.99
N ASN A 354 -34.01 40.38 -5.27
CA ASN A 354 -33.99 40.58 -3.82
C ASN A 354 -35.19 41.45 -3.30
N VAL A 355 -35.62 41.18 -2.04
CA VAL A 355 -35.96 42.15 -0.93
C VAL A 355 -37.38 42.81 -1.01
N PRO A 356 -38.13 43.23 0.07
CA PRO A 356 -37.70 43.62 1.45
C PRO A 356 -38.74 43.28 2.61
N PRO A 357 -38.88 44.03 3.76
CA PRO A 357 -38.86 43.45 5.12
C PRO A 357 -40.07 43.82 6.03
N GLY A 358 -40.08 43.40 7.31
CA GLY A 358 -40.74 44.18 8.38
C GLY A 358 -41.46 43.40 9.50
N ALA A 359 -41.27 43.91 10.72
CA ALA A 359 -42.06 43.75 11.96
C ALA A 359 -41.75 42.57 12.92
N ALA A 360 -40.98 42.91 13.96
CA ALA A 360 -41.05 42.36 15.33
C ALA A 360 -42.31 42.96 16.06
N PRO A 361 -42.70 42.65 17.33
CA PRO A 361 -41.84 42.24 18.45
C PRO A 361 -42.47 41.30 19.52
N ALA A 362 -41.77 41.19 20.66
CA ALA A 362 -42.19 40.75 22.00
C ALA A 362 -42.09 39.24 22.29
N ALA A 363 -41.77 38.78 23.50
CA ALA A 363 -41.12 39.33 24.70
C ALA A 363 -40.96 38.13 25.67
N GLY A 364 -39.99 38.21 26.59
CA GLY A 364 -39.85 37.33 27.76
C GLY A 364 -39.03 36.08 27.50
N GLY A 365 -38.11 35.66 28.35
CA GLY A 365 -37.70 36.11 29.67
C GLY A 365 -36.74 35.05 30.24
N TYR A 366 -35.68 35.51 30.90
CA TYR A 366 -34.91 34.91 32.01
C TYR A 366 -35.41 33.55 32.58
N ASN A 367 -34.61 32.60 33.09
CA ASN A 367 -33.17 32.35 33.28
C ASN A 367 -33.06 30.90 33.90
N PRO A 368 -31.98 30.43 34.57
CA PRO A 368 -31.50 29.05 34.42
C PRO A 368 -31.58 28.23 35.73
N GLY A 369 -31.09 26.99 35.70
CA GLY A 369 -30.82 26.18 36.91
C GLY A 369 -31.06 24.71 36.62
N ALA A 370 -30.04 23.86 36.48
CA ALA A 370 -29.14 23.32 37.50
C ALA A 370 -29.69 22.06 38.18
N ALA A 371 -28.75 21.17 38.51
CA ALA A 371 -28.85 19.97 39.36
C ALA A 371 -29.50 18.73 38.72
N SER A 372 -29.12 17.48 38.96
CA SER A 372 -27.90 16.78 39.42
C SER A 372 -28.37 15.36 39.82
N GLY A 373 -27.56 14.34 39.55
CA GLY A 373 -27.65 13.02 40.20
C GLY A 373 -28.69 12.05 39.61
N ALA A 374 -28.61 10.74 39.82
CA ALA A 374 -27.61 9.87 40.42
C ALA A 374 -28.14 8.42 40.29
N TYR A 375 -27.24 7.43 40.16
CA TYR A 375 -27.39 6.00 40.53
C TYR A 375 -28.47 5.09 39.92
N GLY A 376 -28.08 3.86 39.57
CA GLY A 376 -29.00 2.74 39.38
C GLY A 376 -28.42 1.52 38.67
N SER A 377 -27.79 0.63 39.42
CA SER A 377 -27.32 -0.72 39.06
C SER A 377 -28.44 -1.78 39.08
N ALA A 378 -28.43 -2.73 38.14
CA ALA A 378 -29.01 -4.10 38.23
C ALA A 378 -28.38 -4.94 37.09
N GLN A 379 -27.53 -5.97 37.29
CA GLN A 379 -27.74 -7.34 37.78
C GLN A 379 -28.74 -8.23 37.01
N GLY A 380 -28.21 -8.98 36.02
CA GLY A 380 -28.42 -10.43 35.74
C GLY A 380 -29.78 -10.95 35.24
N PRO A 381 -29.93 -12.28 35.01
CA PRO A 381 -29.15 -13.12 34.08
C PRO A 381 -30.05 -14.11 33.25
N TYR A 382 -29.54 -14.64 32.13
CA TYR A 382 -30.00 -15.95 31.59
C TYR A 382 -28.83 -16.75 31.01
N ALA A 383 -28.59 -17.90 31.65
CA ALA A 383 -27.91 -19.10 31.16
C ALA A 383 -28.92 -19.94 30.33
N ALA A 384 -28.70 -21.11 29.72
CA ALA A 384 -27.65 -22.15 29.69
C ALA A 384 -28.01 -23.16 28.55
N ALA A 385 -27.02 -23.92 28.06
CA ALA A 385 -27.04 -25.39 27.81
C ALA A 385 -25.78 -25.75 26.98
N ALA A 386 -24.67 -26.26 27.54
CA ALA A 386 -24.40 -27.55 28.19
C ALA A 386 -24.22 -28.74 27.22
N GLY A 387 -23.04 -29.37 27.28
CA GLY A 387 -22.65 -30.60 26.59
C GLY A 387 -21.25 -31.05 27.01
N TYR A 388 -21.15 -31.67 28.18
CA TYR A 388 -19.98 -32.34 28.78
C TYR A 388 -19.58 -33.61 28.00
N SER A 389 -18.28 -33.94 27.97
CA SER A 389 -17.84 -35.32 28.21
C SER A 389 -16.38 -35.36 28.69
N SER A 390 -16.22 -35.88 29.90
CA SER A 390 -14.99 -36.35 30.53
C SER A 390 -14.56 -37.72 29.99
N ASN A 391 -13.27 -38.04 30.11
CA ASN A 391 -12.63 -39.34 30.46
C ASN A 391 -11.12 -39.10 30.24
N GLY A 392 -10.17 -39.32 31.14
CA GLY A 392 -10.03 -40.37 32.16
C GLY A 392 -8.72 -41.11 31.84
N TYR A 393 -7.65 -40.87 32.63
CA TYR A 393 -6.34 -41.52 32.52
C TYR A 393 -6.40 -43.05 32.75
N PRO A 394 -5.34 -43.81 32.40
CA PRO A 394 -4.42 -44.17 33.47
C PRO A 394 -2.93 -44.07 33.12
N THR A 395 -2.17 -43.74 34.16
CA THR A 395 -0.74 -43.91 34.36
C THR A 395 -0.33 -45.39 34.35
N HIS A 396 0.78 -45.74 33.71
CA HIS A 396 1.65 -46.84 34.15
C HIS A 396 3.11 -46.52 33.84
N ALA A 397 3.92 -46.57 34.90
CA ALA A 397 5.37 -46.51 34.89
C ALA A 397 5.97 -47.80 34.33
N TYR A 398 7.14 -47.72 33.68
CA TYR A 398 8.24 -48.69 33.81
C TYR A 398 9.51 -48.12 33.12
N MET A 399 10.52 -47.77 33.94
CA MET A 399 11.93 -47.92 33.57
C MET A 399 12.34 -49.35 33.91
N PRO A 400 13.36 -49.92 33.23
CA PRO A 400 14.61 -50.08 33.96
C PRO A 400 15.87 -49.74 33.14
N GLN A 401 16.92 -49.44 33.89
CA GLN A 401 18.30 -49.29 33.49
C GLN A 401 19.00 -50.64 33.22
N ASP A 402 20.17 -50.51 32.60
CA ASP A 402 21.44 -51.22 32.85
C ASP A 402 22.02 -52.18 31.79
N ASN A 403 23.16 -51.71 31.26
CA ASN A 403 24.48 -52.36 31.16
C ASN A 403 24.63 -53.76 30.55
N GLN A 404 25.46 -53.84 29.49
CA GLN A 404 26.76 -54.57 29.42
C GLN A 404 27.20 -54.70 27.94
N SER A 405 28.29 -54.05 27.54
CA SER A 405 29.67 -54.57 27.41
C SER A 405 30.02 -55.13 26.01
N MET A 406 30.75 -54.32 25.24
CA MET A 406 32.09 -54.61 24.70
C MET A 406 32.42 -56.05 24.27
N SER A 407 32.61 -56.28 22.96
CA SER A 407 33.64 -57.20 22.45
C SER A 407 34.09 -56.81 21.03
N THR A 408 35.37 -56.52 20.92
CA THR A 408 36.22 -56.31 19.73
C THR A 408 36.62 -57.62 19.06
N VAL A 409 36.58 -57.70 17.72
CA VAL A 409 37.45 -58.53 16.82
C VAL A 409 37.27 -57.90 15.42
N GLU A 410 38.21 -57.20 14.76
CA GLU A 410 39.56 -57.50 14.23
C GLU A 410 39.59 -58.30 12.90
N GLY A 411 40.27 -57.75 11.88
CA GLY A 411 40.72 -58.38 10.62
C GLY A 411 39.71 -58.33 9.45
N ASP A 412 40.05 -58.09 8.19
CA ASP A 412 41.32 -57.81 7.50
C ASP A 412 41.00 -57.27 6.08
N LEU A 413 41.83 -56.37 5.58
CA LEU A 413 41.94 -56.01 4.15
C LEU A 413 42.86 -57.02 3.43
N PRO A 414 42.73 -57.20 2.09
CA PRO A 414 43.80 -56.63 1.26
C PRO A 414 43.40 -56.15 -0.15
N ARG A 415 44.03 -55.02 -0.50
CA ARG A 415 44.78 -54.64 -1.73
C ARG A 415 44.36 -55.07 -3.16
N ALA A 416 44.46 -54.04 -3.99
CA ALA A 416 44.39 -53.90 -5.45
C ALA A 416 45.26 -54.81 -6.36
N SER A 417 44.80 -54.99 -7.61
CA SER A 417 45.55 -55.11 -8.87
C SER A 417 44.55 -54.83 -10.02
N MET A 418 44.62 -53.75 -10.82
CA MET A 418 45.47 -53.44 -11.98
C MET A 418 45.39 -54.42 -13.18
N ALA A 419 45.21 -53.81 -14.36
CA ALA A 419 45.33 -54.30 -15.76
C ALA A 419 44.20 -55.23 -16.27
N GLY A 420 43.69 -55.11 -17.49
CA GLY A 420 43.98 -54.28 -18.67
C GLY A 420 43.21 -54.82 -19.88
N SER A 421 43.01 -53.97 -20.92
CA SER A 421 42.66 -54.28 -22.34
C SER A 421 41.39 -55.14 -22.61
N GLU A 422 40.52 -54.90 -23.57
CA GLU A 422 40.68 -54.57 -25.00
C GLU A 422 39.35 -54.00 -25.56
N VAL A 423 39.47 -53.18 -26.60
CA VAL A 423 38.43 -52.81 -27.58
C VAL A 423 38.75 -53.61 -28.84
N PRO A 424 37.80 -54.27 -29.55
CA PRO A 424 37.20 -53.60 -30.71
C PRO A 424 35.75 -53.97 -31.08
N MET A 425 35.13 -52.97 -31.73
CA MET A 425 34.10 -52.98 -32.79
C MET A 425 33.52 -54.34 -33.23
N VAL A 426 32.18 -54.42 -33.23
CA VAL A 426 31.41 -54.94 -34.39
C VAL A 426 30.16 -54.09 -34.62
N ARG A 427 29.92 -53.87 -35.91
CA ARG A 427 28.94 -53.07 -36.62
C ARG A 427 27.61 -53.84 -36.78
N GLN A 428 26.51 -53.09 -36.84
CA GLN A 428 25.37 -53.24 -37.76
C GLN A 428 24.25 -54.28 -37.55
N ALA A 429 23.08 -53.83 -38.03
CA ALA A 429 21.76 -54.44 -38.26
C ALA A 429 20.81 -54.39 -37.04
N ALA A 430 19.62 -53.77 -37.10
CA ALA A 430 18.82 -53.21 -38.20
C ALA A 430 17.92 -52.09 -37.67
#